data_AF-A0A0W8E6E9-F1
#
_entry.id   AF-A0A0W8E6E9-F1
#
_cell.length_a   1.000
_cell.length_b   1.000
_cell.length_c   1.000
_cell.angle_alpha   90.00
_cell.angle_beta   90.00
_cell.angle_gamma   90.00
#
_symmetry.space_group_name_H-M   'P 1'
#
loop_
_entity.id
_entity.type
_entity.pdbx_description
1 polymer ?
#
loop_
_entity_poly.entity_id
_entity_poly.type
_entity_poly.pdbx_seq_one_letter_code
_entity_poly.pdbx_strand_id
1 'polypeptide(L)'
;MLQNWRRITNWRLFLSTLGVVFLSEMGDKTQITTLLLAGAKPMYVFWVALGSATALICTSFFEVIIGSHLIARIFKPNTISLISALTFTILGLLLIFGVIGNIKIP
;
A
#
# COMPACT_ATOMS: atom_id res chain seq x y z
N MET A 1 26.60 -9.49 17.37
CA MET A 1 25.41 -8.60 17.42
C MET A 1 25.50 -7.38 16.49
N LEU A 2 26.56 -7.21 15.68
CA LEU A 2 26.75 -6.05 14.77
C LEU A 2 26.87 -6.42 13.28
N GLN A 3 26.34 -7.57 12.83
CA GLN A 3 26.37 -7.99 11.42
C GLN A 3 25.08 -7.63 10.63
N ASN A 4 24.02 -7.17 11.29
CA ASN A 4 22.70 -6.98 10.65
C ASN A 4 22.54 -5.69 9.84
N TRP A 5 23.46 -4.72 9.96
CA TRP A 5 23.33 -3.41 9.30
C TRP A 5 24.01 -3.31 7.93
N ARG A 6 24.74 -4.36 7.48
CA ARG A 6 25.49 -4.32 6.21
C ARG A 6 24.68 -4.72 4.96
N ARG A 7 23.37 -4.95 5.08
CA ARG A 7 22.45 -5.34 3.98
C ARG A 7 21.63 -4.18 3.39
N ILE A 8 21.91 -2.94 3.76
CA ILE A 8 21.10 -1.77 3.38
C ILE A 8 21.33 -1.37 1.92
N THR A 9 22.43 -1.81 1.29
CA THR A 9 22.77 -1.50 -0.11
C THR A 9 22.65 -2.69 -1.06
N ASN A 10 21.76 -3.64 -0.79
CA ASN A 10 21.47 -4.71 -1.74
C ASN A 10 20.57 -4.19 -2.85
N TRP A 11 21.17 -3.68 -3.93
CA TRP A 11 20.46 -3.18 -5.11
C TRP A 11 19.46 -4.22 -5.67
N ARG A 12 19.80 -5.50 -5.56
CA ARG A 12 18.92 -6.63 -5.90
C ARG A 12 17.64 -6.68 -5.05
N LEU A 13 17.77 -6.43 -3.75
CA LEU A 13 16.64 -6.44 -2.83
C LEU A 13 15.74 -5.22 -3.08
N PHE A 14 16.36 -4.06 -3.28
CA PHE A 14 15.65 -2.82 -3.63
C PHE A 14 14.85 -2.96 -4.93
N LEU A 15 15.49 -3.40 -6.02
CA LEU A 15 14.82 -3.60 -7.31
C LEU A 15 13.74 -4.69 -7.24
N SER A 16 13.96 -5.77 -6.47
CA SER A 16 12.97 -6.82 -6.27
C SER A 16 11.74 -6.31 -5.53
N THR A 17 11.93 -5.62 -4.40
CA THR A 17 10.82 -5.09 -3.61
C THR A 17 10.10 -3.98 -4.36
N LEU A 18 10.83 -3.07 -5.03
CA LEU A 18 10.23 -2.08 -5.90
C LEU A 18 9.40 -2.73 -7.00
N GLY A 19 9.92 -3.75 -7.68
CA GLY A 19 9.19 -4.44 -8.74
C GLY A 19 7.90 -5.07 -8.24
N VAL A 20 7.96 -5.82 -7.13
CA VAL A 20 6.78 -6.48 -6.54
C VAL A 20 5.74 -5.47 -6.08
N VAL A 21 6.14 -4.42 -5.36
CA VAL A 21 5.23 -3.38 -4.88
C VAL A 21 4.66 -2.57 -6.05
N PHE A 22 5.49 -2.19 -7.02
CA PHE A 22 5.05 -1.45 -8.19
C PHE A 22 4.01 -2.24 -9.00
N LEU A 23 4.25 -3.53 -9.27
CA LEU A 23 3.27 -4.38 -9.95
C LEU A 23 2.00 -4.57 -9.12
N SER A 24 2.10 -4.63 -7.79
CA SER A 24 0.94 -4.75 -6.91
C SER A 24 0.09 -3.47 -6.89
N GLU A 25 0.71 -2.30 -7.09
CA GLU A 25 0.05 -0.98 -7.07
C GLU A 25 -0.38 -0.51 -8.47
N MET A 26 0.15 -1.10 -9.55
CA MET A 26 -0.23 -0.78 -10.93
C MET A 26 -1.69 -1.16 -11.18
N GLY A 27 -2.52 -0.16 -11.48
CA GLY A 27 -3.96 -0.34 -11.71
C GLY A 27 -4.79 -0.34 -10.43
N ASP A 28 -4.23 0.05 -9.28
CA ASP A 28 -5.00 0.19 -8.04
C ASP A 28 -6.08 1.28 -8.17
N LYS A 29 -7.13 1.18 -7.34
CA LYS A 29 -8.25 2.13 -7.27
C LYS A 29 -7.76 3.57 -7.05
N THR A 30 -6.64 3.75 -6.36
CA THR A 30 -6.01 5.06 -6.20
C THR A 30 -5.59 5.66 -7.54
N GLN A 31 -5.02 4.89 -8.47
CA GLN A 31 -4.62 5.36 -9.81
C GLN A 31 -5.82 5.74 -10.69
N ILE A 32 -6.91 4.96 -10.61
CA ILE A 32 -8.15 5.30 -11.33
C ILE A 32 -8.75 6.59 -10.76
N THR A 33 -8.75 6.75 -9.43
CA THR A 33 -9.28 7.94 -8.76
C THR A 33 -8.46 9.19 -9.10
N THR A 34 -7.12 9.09 -9.11
CA THR A 34 -6.25 10.22 -9.46
C THR A 34 -6.40 10.60 -10.94
N LEU A 35 -6.53 9.61 -11.84
CA LEU A 35 -6.79 9.85 -13.25
C LEU A 35 -8.14 10.56 -13.47
N LEU A 36 -9.21 10.11 -12.79
CA LEU A 36 -10.52 10.74 -12.85
C LEU A 36 -10.49 12.18 -12.32
N LEU A 37 -9.80 12.41 -11.20
CA LEU A 37 -9.66 13.75 -10.62
C LEU A 37 -8.84 14.69 -11.52
N ALA A 38 -7.77 14.18 -12.13
CA ALA A 38 -6.97 14.91 -13.10
C ALA A 38 -7.76 15.24 -14.37
N GLY A 39 -8.58 14.31 -14.86
CA GLY A 39 -9.46 14.50 -16.01
C GLY A 39 -10.60 15.51 -15.74
N ALA A 40 -11.16 15.50 -14.54
CA ALA A 40 -12.19 16.45 -14.13
C ALA A 40 -11.67 17.89 -13.98
N LYS A 41 -10.38 18.05 -13.66
CA LYS A 41 -9.72 19.33 -13.37
C LYS A 41 -8.41 19.46 -14.18
N PRO A 42 -8.49 19.63 -15.51
CA PRO A 42 -7.31 19.60 -16.40
C PRO A 42 -6.27 20.69 -16.08
N MET A 43 -6.69 21.82 -15.51
CA MET A 43 -5.79 22.90 -15.08
C MET A 43 -4.91 22.52 -13.87
N TYR A 44 -5.32 21.51 -13.10
CA TYR A 44 -4.68 21.11 -11.84
C TYR A 44 -4.02 19.73 -11.92
N VAL A 45 -3.87 19.15 -13.11
CA VAL A 45 -3.27 17.81 -13.31
C VAL A 45 -1.92 17.68 -12.59
N PHE A 46 -1.07 18.70 -12.69
CA PHE A 46 0.23 18.71 -12.01
C PHE A 46 0.11 18.71 -10.48
N TRP A 47 -0.85 19.45 -9.93
CA TRP A 47 -1.13 19.48 -8.50
C TRP A 47 -1.75 18.17 -7.99
N VAL A 48 -2.60 17.53 -8.80
CA VAL A 48 -3.17 16.21 -8.50
C VAL A 48 -2.07 15.15 -8.50
N ALA A 49 -1.15 15.19 -9.46
CA ALA A 49 0.00 14.30 -9.52
C ALA A 49 0.94 14.51 -8.31
N LEU A 50 1.28 15.75 -7.97
CA LEU A 50 2.11 16.04 -6.80
C LEU A 50 1.43 15.65 -5.48
N GLY A 51 0.13 15.94 -5.35
CA GLY A 51 -0.63 15.62 -4.14
C GLY A 51 -0.72 14.11 -3.92
N SER A 52 -1.01 13.35 -4.97
CA SER A 52 -1.06 11.89 -4.89
C SER A 52 0.31 11.26 -4.64
N ALA A 53 1.36 11.72 -5.32
CA ALA A 53 2.72 11.24 -5.07
C ALA A 53 3.18 11.53 -3.64
N THR A 54 2.91 12.74 -3.13
CA THR A 54 3.24 13.12 -1.76
C THR A 54 2.46 12.27 -0.75
N ALA A 55 1.17 12.05 -0.99
CA ALA A 55 0.36 11.19 -0.13
C ALA A 55 0.91 9.76 -0.07
N LEU A 56 1.31 9.18 -1.21
CA LEU A 56 1.90 7.84 -1.27
C LEU A 56 3.22 7.78 -0.48
N ILE A 57 4.12 8.73 -0.70
CA ILE A 57 5.42 8.78 0.02
C ILE A 57 5.19 8.93 1.53
N CYS A 58 4.31 9.85 1.94
CA CYS A 58 4.01 10.06 3.35
C CYS A 58 3.42 8.80 3.99
N THR A 59 2.42 8.19 3.36
CA THR A 59 1.76 6.98 3.90
C THR A 59 2.73 5.82 4.01
N SER A 60 3.53 5.54 2.97
CA SER A 60 4.56 4.49 3.02
C SER A 60 5.63 4.78 4.08
N PHE A 61 6.02 6.04 4.28
CA PHE A 61 6.96 6.42 5.32
C PHE A 61 6.43 6.12 6.73
N PHE A 62 5.18 6.51 7.00
CA PHE A 62 4.52 6.20 8.27
C PHE A 62 4.35 4.69 8.48
N GLU A 63 3.97 3.95 7.44
CA GLU A 63 3.81 2.49 7.50
C GLU A 63 5.12 1.79 7.91
N VAL A 64 6.25 2.18 7.31
CA VAL A 64 7.56 1.61 7.63
C VAL A 64 7.99 1.97 9.05
N ILE A 65 7.78 3.21 9.50
CA ILE A 65 8.11 3.61 10.88
C ILE A 65 7.31 2.79 11.87
N ILE A 66 5.98 2.75 11.72
CA ILE A 66 5.09 2.05 12.64
C ILE A 66 5.38 0.54 12.61
N GLY A 67 5.53 -0.04 11.41
CA GLY A 67 5.82 -1.45 11.23
C GLY A 67 7.17 -1.87 11.84
N SER A 68 8.22 -1.09 11.60
CA SER A 68 9.57 -1.40 12.08
C SER A 68 9.77 -1.16 13.58
N HIS A 69 9.16 -0.12 14.15
CA HIS A 69 9.36 0.23 15.56
C HIS A 69 8.36 -0.43 16.49
N LEU A 70 7.08 -0.46 16.12
CA LEU A 70 6.00 -0.87 17.02
C LEU A 70 5.70 -2.36 16.85
N ILE A 71 5.51 -2.80 15.61
CA ILE A 71 5.06 -4.16 15.32
C ILE A 71 6.21 -5.16 15.49
N ALA A 72 7.41 -4.83 15.02
CA ALA A 72 8.57 -5.74 15.11
C ALA A 72 9.03 -6.04 16.55
N ARG A 73 8.72 -5.16 17.52
CA ARG A 73 9.10 -5.33 18.92
C ARG A 73 8.09 -6.13 19.74
N ILE A 74 6.81 -6.08 19.34
CA ILE A 74 5.69 -6.60 20.12
C ILE A 74 5.16 -7.91 19.54
N PHE A 75 5.18 -8.09 18.21
CA PHE A 75 4.53 -9.22 17.55
C PHE A 75 5.53 -10.14 16.85
N LYS A 76 5.35 -11.45 17.05
CA LYS A 76 6.07 -12.47 16.26
C LYS A 76 5.61 -12.40 14.80
N PRO A 77 6.49 -12.61 13.81
CA PRO A 77 6.14 -12.59 12.39
C PRO A 77 4.94 -13.49 12.03
N ASN A 78 4.82 -14.63 12.69
CA ASN A 78 3.73 -15.57 12.47
C ASN A 78 2.34 -15.01 12.83
N THR A 79 2.26 -14.17 13.88
CA THR A 79 1.00 -13.53 14.29
C THR A 79 0.56 -12.49 13.26
N ILE A 80 1.50 -11.74 12.70
CA ILE A 80 1.23 -10.73 11.66
C ILE A 80 0.69 -11.40 10.40
N SER A 81 1.30 -12.53 9.99
CA SER A 81 0.85 -13.31 8.84
C SER A 81 -0.53 -13.95 9.06
N LEU A 82 -0.85 -14.38 10.27
CA LEU A 82 -2.16 -14.94 10.59
C LEU A 82 -3.25 -13.85 10.53
N ILE A 83 -2.96 -12.68 11.09
CA ILE A 83 -3.88 -11.54 11.08
C ILE A 83 -4.12 -11.07 9.65
N SER A 84 -3.07 -10.94 8.82
CA SER A 84 -3.25 -10.53 7.42
C SER A 84 -4.07 -11.57 6.64
N ALA A 85 -3.79 -12.86 6.80
CA ALA A 85 -4.56 -13.92 6.15
C ALA A 85 -6.05 -13.90 6.56
N LEU A 86 -6.34 -13.72 7.85
CA LEU A 86 -7.71 -13.59 8.35
C LEU A 86 -8.41 -12.36 7.78
N THR A 87 -7.77 -11.19 7.83
CA THR A 87 -8.34 -9.95 7.29
C THR A 87 -8.62 -10.06 5.80
N PHE A 88 -7.70 -10.61 5.00
CA PHE A 88 -7.92 -10.83 3.57
C PHE A 88 -9.04 -11.84 3.30
N THR A 89 -9.14 -12.91 4.10
CA THR A 89 -10.22 -13.89 3.98
C THR A 89 -11.58 -13.26 4.28
N ILE A 90 -11.67 -12.45 5.34
CA ILE A 90 -12.90 -11.73 5.71
C ILE A 90 -13.27 -10.73 4.61
N LEU A 91 -12.33 -9.91 4.13
CA LEU A 91 -12.58 -8.97 3.05
C LEU A 91 -13.04 -9.67 1.76
N GLY A 92 -12.42 -10.79 1.41
CA GLY A 92 -12.79 -11.61 0.26
C GLY A 92 -14.21 -12.16 0.38
N LEU A 93 -14.57 -12.74 1.54
CA LEU A 93 -15.93 -13.20 1.81
C LEU A 93 -16.94 -12.05 1.72
N LEU A 94 -16.63 -10.90 2.32
CA LEU A 94 -17.52 -9.75 2.37
C LEU A 94 -17.73 -9.12 0.97
N LEU A 95 -16.73 -9.20 0.09
CA LEU A 95 -16.85 -8.90 -1.33
C LEU A 95 -17.77 -9.90 -2.06
N ILE A 96 -17.60 -11.20 -1.84
CA ILE A 96 -18.43 -12.25 -2.47
C ILE A 96 -19.89 -12.13 -2.05
N PHE A 97 -20.16 -11.84 -0.77
CA PHE A 97 -21.52 -11.60 -0.27
C PHE A 97 -22.10 -10.25 -0.69
N GLY A 98 -21.37 -9.44 -1.46
CA GLY A 98 -21.88 -8.19 -2.02
C GLY A 98 -22.18 -7.10 -0.99
N VAL A 99 -21.72 -7.26 0.25
CA VAL A 99 -21.95 -6.30 1.34
C VAL A 99 -21.27 -4.95 1.04
N ILE A 100 -20.12 -4.97 0.35
CA ILE A 100 -19.43 -3.76 -0.18
C ILE A 100 -19.95 -3.35 -1.57
N GLY A 101 -20.73 -4.20 -2.24
CA GLY A 101 -21.18 -4.01 -3.63
C GLY A 101 -22.60 -3.46 -3.80
N ASN A 102 -23.39 -3.31 -2.73
CA ASN A 102 -24.74 -2.75 -2.79
C ASN A 102 -24.73 -1.21 -2.84
N ILE A 103 -23.95 -0.65 -3.75
CA ILE A 103 -23.95 0.78 -4.05
C ILE A 103 -24.84 0.95 -5.27
N LYS A 104 -26.11 1.31 -5.03
CA LYS A 104 -26.98 1.89 -6.06
C LYS A 104 -26.32 3.18 -6.53
N ILE A 105 -25.67 3.12 -7.69
CA ILE A 105 -25.21 4.31 -8.40
C ILE A 105 -26.47 4.89 -9.08
N PRO A 106 -26.88 6.13 -8.78
CA PRO A 106 -27.97 6.80 -9.50
C PRO A 106 -27.59 7.08 -10.97
#